data_AF-A0A3M1AGE7-F1
#
_entry.id   AF-A0A3M1AGE7-F1
#
_cell.length_a   1.000
_cell.length_b   1.000
_cell.length_c   1.000
_cell.angle_alpha   90.00
_cell.angle_beta   90.00
_cell.angle_gamma   90.00
#
_symmetry.space_group_name_H-M   'P 1'
#
loop_
_entity.id
_entity.type
_entity.pdbx_description
1 polymer ?
#
loop_
_entity_poly.entity_id
_entity_poly.type
_entity_poly.pdbx_seq_one_letter_code
_entity_poly.pdbx_strand_id
1 'polypeptide(L)' 'FAKGGADVTLAEDGDATVLGYTARAEIGGKIAQLGSRLIQGTAKKLSAQFFSKFKEVVEAAEA' A
#
# COMPACT_ATOMS: atom_id res chain seq x y z
N PHE A 1 18.98 1.45 -5.17
CA PHE A 1 17.88 1.25 -6.13
C PHE A 1 16.75 0.55 -5.40
N ALA A 2 15.51 0.91 -5.71
CA ALA A 2 14.32 0.30 -5.11
C ALA A 2 13.32 -0.01 -6.22
N LYS A 3 12.84 -1.24 -6.27
CA LYS A 3 11.72 -1.67 -7.13
C LYS A 3 10.58 -2.06 -6.23
N GLY A 4 9.37 -1.63 -6.58
CA GLY A 4 8.18 -1.97 -5.83
C GLY A 4 7.04 -2.27 -6.79
N GLY A 5 6.12 -3.13 -6.35
CA GLY A 5 4.88 -3.44 -7.03
C GLY A 5 3.81 -3.80 -6.00
N ALA A 6 2.55 -3.68 -6.38
CA ALA A 6 1.44 -4.10 -5.54
C ALA A 6 0.40 -4.78 -6.42
N ASP A 7 -0.08 -5.93 -5.95
CA ASP A 7 -1.22 -6.62 -6.53
C ASP A 7 -2.44 -6.25 -5.69
N VAL A 8 -3.45 -5.68 -6.33
CA VAL A 8 -4.69 -5.22 -5.69
C VAL A 8 -5.84 -6.04 -6.22
N THR A 9 -6.67 -6.54 -5.30
CA THR A 9 -7.88 -7.30 -5.61
C THR A 9 -9.06 -6.63 -4.93
N LEU A 10 -10.16 -6.51 -5.66
CA LEU A 10 -11.43 -6.05 -5.14
C LEU A 10 -12.38 -7.24 -5.12
N ALA A 11 -13.07 -7.45 -4.01
CA ALA A 11 -14.11 -8.45 -3.86
C ALA A 11 -15.37 -7.81 -3.30
N GLU A 12 -16.52 -8.19 -3.82
CA GLU A 12 -17.81 -7.80 -3.28
C GLU A 12 -18.06 -8.54 -1.95
N ASP A 13 -18.56 -7.82 -0.95
CA ASP A 13 -18.94 -8.37 0.36
C ASP A 13 -20.22 -7.67 0.84
N GLY A 14 -21.36 -8.19 0.39
CA GLY A 14 -22.67 -7.58 0.64
C GLY A 14 -22.75 -6.16 0.06
N ASP A 15 -22.99 -5.18 0.93
CA ASP A 15 -23.03 -3.76 0.56
C ASP A 15 -21.65 -3.08 0.60
N ALA A 16 -20.58 -3.85 0.87
CA ALA A 16 -19.21 -3.35 0.95
C ALA A 16 -18.33 -3.92 -0.16
N THR A 17 -17.24 -3.23 -0.47
CA THR A 17 -16.15 -3.75 -1.29
C THR A 17 -14.93 -3.98 -0.42
N VAL A 18 -14.45 -5.22 -0.38
CA VAL A 18 -13.22 -5.58 0.30
C VAL A 18 -12.05 -5.36 -0.65
N LEU A 19 -11.17 -4.42 -0.28
CA LEU A 19 -9.90 -4.19 -0.95
C LEU A 19 -8.80 -5.01 -0.27
N GLY A 20 -8.33 -6.04 -0.96
CA GLY A 20 -7.13 -6.79 -0.62
C GLY A 20 -5.92 -6.26 -1.39
N TYR A 21 -4.75 -6.21 -0.76
CA TYR A 21 -3.51 -5.89 -1.47
C TYR A 21 -2.33 -6.69 -0.96
N THR A 22 -1.42 -7.03 -1.87
CA THR A 22 -0.10 -7.59 -1.57
C THR A 22 0.98 -6.69 -2.16
N ALA A 23 1.71 -6.00 -1.29
CA ALA A 23 2.82 -5.15 -1.70
C ALA A 23 4.15 -5.93 -1.67
N ARG A 24 4.96 -5.76 -2.71
CA ARG A 24 6.30 -6.34 -2.86
C ARG A 24 7.30 -5.23 -3.10
N ALA A 25 8.44 -5.27 -2.42
CA ALA A 25 9.50 -4.29 -2.61
C ALA A 25 10.88 -4.95 -2.52
N GLU A 26 11.70 -4.74 -3.56
CA GLU A 26 13.10 -5.12 -3.61
C GLU A 26 13.97 -3.88 -3.45
N ILE A 27 14.75 -3.85 -2.37
CA ILE A 27 15.55 -2.69 -2.01
C ILE A 27 17.00 -3.12 -1.90
N GLY A 28 17.87 -2.46 -2.67
CA GLY A 28 19.28 -2.77 -2.78
C GLY A 28 20.18 -1.54 -2.86
N GLY A 29 21.48 -1.76 -2.67
CA GLY A 29 22.49 -0.70 -2.61
C GLY A 29 22.45 0.08 -1.28
N LYS A 30 22.94 1.32 -1.29
CA LYS A 30 23.12 2.13 -0.07
C LYS A 30 21.86 2.35 0.76
N ILE A 31 20.68 2.38 0.13
CA ILE A 31 19.39 2.51 0.84
C ILE A 31 19.11 1.28 1.72
N ALA A 32 19.52 0.07 1.30
CA ALA A 32 19.33 -1.14 2.11
C ALA A 32 20.15 -1.10 3.41
N GLN A 33 21.22 -0.29 3.47
CA GLN A 33 22.02 -0.10 4.67
C GLN A 33 21.28 0.66 5.79
N LEU A 34 20.18 1.34 5.48
CA LEU A 34 19.29 1.97 6.48
C LEU A 34 18.58 0.93 7.36
N GLY A 35 18.62 -0.35 6.95
CA GLY A 35 18.07 -1.48 7.68
C GLY A 35 16.64 -1.81 7.29
N SER A 36 16.36 -3.12 7.16
CA SER A 36 15.06 -3.67 6.75
C SER A 36 13.91 -3.16 7.62
N ARG A 37 14.14 -2.94 8.92
CA ARG A 37 13.12 -2.48 9.87
C ARG A 37 12.64 -1.05 9.59
N LEU A 38 13.55 -0.13 9.28
CA LEU A 38 13.23 1.28 9.05
C LEU A 38 12.49 1.46 7.72
N ILE A 39 12.91 0.69 6.72
CA ILE A 39 12.25 0.56 5.41
C ILE A 39 10.83 0.01 5.57
N GLN A 40 10.65 -1.11 6.28
CA GLN A 40 9.33 -1.72 6.49
C GLN A 40 8.38 -0.79 7.24
N GLY A 41 8.87 -0.07 8.27
CA GLY A 41 8.06 0.90 9.01
C GLY A 41 7.55 2.04 8.14
N THR A 42 8.43 2.60 7.30
CA THR A 42 8.08 3.66 6.36
C THR A 42 7.09 3.16 5.30
N ALA A 43 7.33 1.98 4.72
CA ALA A 43 6.45 1.37 3.73
C ALA A 43 5.04 1.13 4.30
N LYS A 44 4.94 0.54 5.50
CA LYS A 44 3.64 0.28 6.17
C LYS A 44 2.87 1.59 6.42
N LYS A 45 3.56 2.65 6.87
CA LYS A 45 2.93 3.96 7.09
C LYS A 45 2.43 4.57 5.78
N LEU A 46 3.23 4.51 4.72
CA LEU A 46 2.87 5.07 3.42
C LEU A 46 1.68 4.33 2.80
N SER A 47 1.66 2.99 2.87
CA SER A 47 0.54 2.18 2.40
C SER A 47 -0.75 2.49 3.17
N ALA A 48 -0.68 2.62 4.50
CA ALA A 48 -1.85 2.99 5.30
C ALA A 48 -2.41 4.37 4.91
N GLN A 49 -1.53 5.36 4.68
CA GLN A 49 -1.93 6.68 4.21
C GLN A 49 -2.56 6.64 2.83
N PHE A 50 -1.98 5.88 1.89
CA PHE A 50 -2.53 5.70 0.55
C PHE A 50 -3.95 5.15 0.59
N PHE A 51 -4.18 4.02 1.28
CA PHE A 51 -5.51 3.39 1.29
C PHE A 51 -6.54 4.21 2.07
N SER A 52 -6.14 4.92 3.12
CA SER A 52 -7.02 5.89 3.79
C SER A 52 -7.47 6.98 2.82
N LYS A 53 -6.55 7.56 2.04
CA LYS A 53 -6.86 8.60 1.07
C LYS A 53 -7.64 8.08 -0.13
N PHE A 54 -7.30 6.89 -0.61
CA PHE A 54 -8.01 6.23 -1.69
C PHE A 54 -9.48 5.99 -1.30
N LYS A 55 -9.72 5.47 -0.09
CA LYS A 55 -11.06 5.31 0.45
C LYS A 55 -11.83 6.64 0.45
N GLU A 56 -11.26 7.69 1.03
CA GLU A 56 -11.88 9.03 1.06
C GLU A 56 -12.25 9.53 -0.34
N VAL A 57 -11.35 9.38 -1.33
CA VAL A 57 -11.57 9.86 -2.70
C VAL A 57 -12.63 9.05 -3.43
N VAL A 58 -12.63 7.73 -3.28
CA VAL A 58 -13.60 6.86 -3.95
C VAL A 58 -14.99 7.01 -3.34
N GLU A 59 -15.10 7.09 -2.00
CA GLU A 59 -16.38 7.37 -1.33
C GLU A 59 -16.92 8.77 -1.67
N ALA A 60 -16.03 9.77 -1.80
CA ALA A 60 -16.44 11.12 -2.20
C ALA A 60 -16.84 11.24 -3.68
N ALA A 61 -16.42 10.30 -4.54
CA ALA A 61 -16.79 10.28 -5.95
C ALA A 61 -18.18 9.68 -6.22
N GLU A 62 -18.79 9.03 -5.23
CA GLU A 62 -20.18 8.54 -5.27
C GLU A 62 -21.22 9.55 -4.76
N ALA A 63 -20.81 10.79 -4.43
CA ALA A 63 -21.70 11.86 -3.94
C ALA A 63 -22.15 12.84 -5.03
#